data_AF-A0A4Q0NN51-F1
#
_entry.id   AF-A0A4Q0NN51-F1
#
_cell.length_a   1.000
_cell.length_b   1.000
_cell.length_c   1.000
_cell.angle_alpha   90.00
_cell.angle_beta   90.00
_cell.angle_gamma   90.00
#
_symmetry.space_group_name_H-M   'P 1'
#
loop_
_entity.id
_entity.type
_entity.pdbx_description
1 polymer ?
#
loop_
_entity_poly.entity_id
_entity_poly.type
_entity_poly.pdbx_seq_one_letter_code
_entity_poly.pdbx_strand_id
1 'polypeptide(L)'
;MNVTWFKTLFYISLIAIVLHSCVEVKHDTDTEEKFANADLIGMWKVKNLTQSGEIRSVELVNDSIADIVFKDSSGERHLTGKWKRSGTESAGGINFVYDIKLSYEHPGSNSSRILLGSLEEIAGKLTISSTKATLEKL
;
A
#
# COMPACT_ATOMS: atom_id res chain seq x y z
N MET A 1 56.56 -40.15 12.02
CA MET A 1 55.38 -39.67 11.27
C MET A 1 54.90 -38.39 11.93
N ASN A 2 54.96 -37.27 11.20
CA ASN A 2 54.79 -35.93 11.73
C ASN A 2 53.33 -35.60 12.07
N VAL A 3 53.08 -35.31 13.34
CA VAL A 3 51.78 -34.99 13.96
C VAL A 3 51.27 -33.58 13.57
N THR A 4 51.95 -32.89 12.65
CA THR A 4 51.65 -31.50 12.27
C THR A 4 50.65 -31.37 11.14
N TRP A 5 50.39 -32.42 10.34
CA TRP A 5 49.49 -32.33 9.18
C TRP A 5 47.99 -32.41 9.52
N PHE A 6 47.62 -33.07 10.61
CA PHE A 6 46.21 -33.23 10.99
C PHE A 6 45.59 -31.97 11.61
N LYS A 7 46.41 -31.10 12.23
CA LYS A 7 45.94 -29.85 12.86
C LYS A 7 45.61 -28.77 11.84
N THR A 8 46.28 -28.75 10.69
CA THR A 8 46.08 -27.75 9.64
C THR A 8 44.77 -27.96 8.89
N LEU A 9 44.34 -29.21 8.71
CA LEU A 9 43.08 -29.55 8.03
C LEU A 9 41.82 -29.19 8.85
N PHE A 10 41.88 -29.29 10.17
CA PHE A 10 40.77 -28.89 11.05
C PHE A 10 40.56 -27.37 11.09
N TYR A 11 41.62 -26.58 10.91
CA TYR A 11 41.54 -25.12 10.98
C TYR A 11 40.89 -24.49 9.72
N ILE A 12 41.10 -25.11 8.56
CA ILE A 12 40.52 -24.62 7.28
C ILE A 12 39.01 -24.91 7.22
N SER A 13 38.55 -26.02 7.82
CA SER A 13 37.13 -26.36 7.90
C SER A 13 36.32 -25.41 8.79
N LEU A 14 36.93 -24.81 9.82
CA LEU A 14 36.21 -23.94 10.76
C LEU A 14 35.89 -22.57 10.16
N ILE A 15 36.69 -22.10 9.20
CA ILE A 15 36.53 -20.79 8.54
C ILE A 15 35.38 -20.82 7.51
N ALA A 16 35.07 -21.98 6.92
CA ALA A 16 34.00 -22.10 5.92
C ALA A 16 32.58 -21.99 6.52
N ILE A 17 32.41 -22.24 7.83
CA ILE A 17 31.10 -22.23 8.48
C ILE A 17 30.66 -20.79 8.85
N VAL A 18 31.60 -19.85 8.99
CA VAL A 18 31.29 -18.48 9.44
C VAL A 18 30.71 -17.59 8.32
N LEU A 19 30.88 -17.96 7.04
CA LEU A 19 30.44 -17.14 5.91
C LEU A 19 29.01 -17.43 5.40
N HIS A 20 28.28 -18.40 5.99
CA HIS A 20 26.92 -18.75 5.53
C HIS A 20 25.79 -18.11 6.36
N SER A 21 26.11 -17.41 7.46
CA SER A 21 25.10 -16.77 8.32
C SER A 21 25.27 -15.26 8.34
N CYS A 22 25.16 -14.66 7.17
CA CYS A 22 24.72 -13.26 7.03
C CYS A 22 24.06 -13.09 5.66
N VAL A 23 23.16 -14.01 5.31
CA VAL A 23 22.08 -13.64 4.40
C VAL A 23 21.15 -12.81 5.26
N GLU A 24 21.25 -11.49 5.12
CA GLU A 24 20.20 -10.58 5.53
C GLU A 24 18.94 -11.00 4.77
N VAL A 25 18.15 -11.86 5.41
CA VAL A 25 16.76 -12.05 5.02
C VAL A 25 16.16 -10.67 5.23
N LYS A 26 16.03 -9.92 4.13
CA LYS A 26 15.10 -8.82 4.07
C LYS A 26 13.75 -9.44 4.38
N HIS A 27 13.39 -9.43 5.65
CA HIS A 27 12.00 -9.34 6.02
C HIS A 27 11.54 -8.08 5.29
N ASP A 28 10.91 -8.27 4.13
CA ASP A 28 9.83 -7.36 3.75
C ASP A 28 9.06 -7.16 5.05
N THR A 29 8.96 -5.90 5.45
CA THR A 29 8.22 -5.46 6.62
C THR A 29 6.78 -5.88 6.39
N ASP A 30 6.50 -7.13 6.75
CA ASP A 30 5.18 -7.70 6.96
C ASP A 30 4.68 -7.00 8.21
N THR A 31 4.32 -5.74 7.99
CA THR A 31 3.54 -4.94 8.92
C THR A 31 2.26 -5.75 9.01
N GLU A 32 2.08 -6.50 10.11
CA GLU A 32 0.93 -7.38 10.28
C GLU A 32 -0.32 -6.65 9.79
N GLU A 33 -0.83 -7.08 8.63
CA GLU A 33 -1.91 -6.38 7.98
C GLU A 33 -3.15 -6.57 8.87
N LYS A 34 -3.48 -5.55 9.66
CA LYS A 34 -4.53 -5.59 10.69
C LYS A 34 -5.90 -6.04 10.15
N PHE A 35 -6.12 -5.92 8.84
CA PHE A 35 -7.35 -6.24 8.13
C PHE A 35 -7.04 -7.15 6.95
N ALA A 36 -7.93 -8.03 6.49
CA ALA A 36 -7.75 -8.76 5.24
C ALA A 36 -8.22 -7.92 4.03
N ASN A 37 -7.76 -8.21 2.82
CA ASN A 37 -8.24 -7.50 1.62
C ASN A 37 -9.75 -7.61 1.44
N ALA A 38 -10.32 -8.78 1.76
CA ALA A 38 -11.76 -9.02 1.73
C ALA A 38 -12.52 -8.06 2.67
N ASP A 39 -11.91 -7.66 3.80
CA ASP A 39 -12.49 -6.70 4.74
C ASP A 39 -12.48 -5.27 4.19
N LEU A 40 -11.81 -5.02 3.06
CA LEU A 40 -11.73 -3.70 2.42
C LEU A 40 -12.68 -3.57 1.23
N ILE A 41 -13.04 -4.70 0.58
CA ILE A 41 -14.01 -4.75 -0.52
C ILE A 41 -15.35 -4.16 -0.08
N GLY A 42 -15.97 -3.41 -0.99
CA GLY A 42 -17.26 -2.74 -0.78
C GLY A 42 -17.20 -1.22 -0.90
N MET A 43 -18.28 -0.58 -0.47
CA MET A 43 -18.51 0.85 -0.67
C MET A 43 -17.90 1.70 0.46
N TRP A 44 -17.21 2.76 0.07
CA TRP A 44 -16.62 3.76 0.94
C TRP A 44 -17.16 5.14 0.57
N LYS A 45 -17.69 5.89 1.54
CA LYS A 45 -18.23 7.24 1.32
C LYS A 45 -17.32 8.31 1.89
N VAL A 46 -17.19 9.42 1.16
CA VAL A 46 -16.48 10.59 1.66
C VAL A 46 -17.26 11.23 2.81
N LYS A 47 -16.59 11.45 3.94
CA LYS A 47 -17.21 11.97 5.16
C LYS A 47 -17.61 13.44 5.08
N ASN A 48 -16.78 14.26 4.42
CA ASN A 48 -17.02 15.69 4.25
C ASN A 48 -16.85 16.06 2.78
N LEU A 49 -17.96 16.48 2.16
CA LEU A 49 -17.99 16.91 0.77
C LEU A 49 -17.84 18.42 0.72
N THR A 50 -16.62 18.90 0.54
CA THR A 50 -16.33 20.32 0.69
C THR A 50 -16.36 21.09 -0.62
N GLN A 51 -16.14 20.46 -1.79
CA GLN A 51 -16.05 21.19 -3.06
C GLN A 51 -16.66 20.45 -4.28
N SER A 52 -16.82 21.19 -5.38
CA SER A 52 -17.06 20.64 -6.71
C SER A 52 -15.76 20.13 -7.33
N GLY A 53 -15.77 18.95 -7.95
CA GLY A 53 -14.57 18.31 -8.52
C GLY A 53 -13.91 17.31 -7.57
N GLU A 54 -14.72 16.54 -6.83
CA GLU A 54 -14.25 15.63 -5.79
C GLU A 54 -14.87 14.23 -5.93
N ILE A 55 -14.14 13.23 -5.41
CA ILE A 55 -14.64 11.88 -5.18
C ILE A 55 -15.81 11.96 -4.18
N ARG A 56 -16.90 11.27 -4.46
CA ARG A 56 -18.08 11.15 -3.59
C ARG A 56 -18.10 9.82 -2.86
N SER A 57 -17.77 8.76 -3.58
CA SER A 57 -17.62 7.42 -3.05
C SER A 57 -16.66 6.61 -3.90
N VAL A 58 -16.15 5.54 -3.30
CA VAL A 58 -15.29 4.56 -3.95
C VAL A 58 -15.83 3.19 -3.58
N GLU A 59 -16.12 2.35 -4.56
CA GLU A 59 -16.38 0.94 -4.35
C GLU A 59 -15.12 0.16 -4.73
N LEU A 60 -14.53 -0.53 -3.76
CA LEU A 60 -13.45 -1.48 -4.03
C LEU A 60 -14.11 -2.78 -4.49
N VAL A 61 -14.05 -3.07 -5.78
CA VAL A 61 -14.84 -4.13 -6.43
C VAL A 61 -14.19 -5.51 -6.23
N ASN A 62 -12.87 -5.56 -6.34
CA ASN A 62 -12.02 -6.73 -6.14
C ASN A 62 -10.61 -6.27 -5.74
N ASP A 63 -9.62 -7.15 -5.71
CA ASP A 63 -8.25 -6.85 -5.23
C ASP A 63 -7.45 -5.80 -6.03
N SER A 64 -7.98 -5.28 -7.15
CA SER A 64 -7.26 -4.31 -7.98
C SER A 64 -8.13 -3.22 -8.61
N ILE A 65 -9.44 -3.42 -8.70
CA ILE A 65 -10.37 -2.52 -9.40
C ILE A 65 -11.18 -1.72 -8.38
N ALA A 66 -11.33 -0.43 -8.64
CA ALA A 66 -12.23 0.45 -7.91
C ALA A 66 -13.21 1.13 -8.89
N ASP A 67 -14.48 1.22 -8.51
CA ASP A 67 -15.43 2.15 -9.14
C ASP A 67 -15.50 3.43 -8.30
N ILE A 68 -15.36 4.59 -8.94
CA ILE A 68 -15.23 5.89 -8.28
C ILE A 68 -16.35 6.77 -8.78
N VAL A 69 -17.20 7.20 -7.85
CA VAL A 69 -18.21 8.22 -8.14
C VAL A 69 -17.56 9.58 -7.98
N PHE A 70 -17.42 10.32 -9.08
CA PHE A 70 -16.80 11.64 -9.11
C PHE A 70 -17.83 12.68 -9.52
N LYS A 71 -17.85 13.84 -8.85
CA LYS A 71 -18.77 14.92 -9.16
C LYS A 71 -18.05 16.24 -9.36
N ASP A 72 -18.24 16.83 -10.53
CA ASP A 72 -17.75 18.15 -10.91
C ASP A 72 -18.88 19.07 -11.40
N SER A 73 -18.51 20.19 -12.00
CA SER A 73 -19.47 21.17 -12.56
C SER A 73 -20.30 20.64 -13.72
N SER A 74 -19.86 19.57 -14.39
CA SER A 74 -20.60 18.93 -15.50
C SER A 74 -21.57 17.86 -15.00
N GLY A 75 -21.48 17.47 -13.72
CA GLY A 75 -22.35 16.47 -13.11
C GLY A 75 -21.58 15.35 -12.43
N GLU A 76 -22.32 14.28 -12.12
CA GLU A 76 -21.79 13.06 -11.54
C GLU A 76 -21.45 12.05 -12.63
N ARG A 77 -20.34 11.34 -12.44
CA ARG A 77 -19.86 10.32 -13.36
C ARG A 77 -19.12 9.21 -12.62
N HIS A 78 -19.17 8.01 -13.19
CA HIS A 78 -18.43 6.85 -12.71
C HIS A 78 -17.09 6.77 -13.42
N LEU A 79 -16.03 6.49 -12.68
CA LEU A 79 -14.67 6.32 -13.17
C LEU A 79 -14.14 4.98 -12.69
N THR A 80 -13.61 4.20 -13.61
CA THR A 80 -12.85 3.00 -13.24
C THR A 80 -11.45 3.43 -12.82
N GLY A 81 -11.10 3.11 -11.59
CA GLY A 81 -9.76 3.24 -11.04
C GLY A 81 -9.14 1.89 -10.73
N LYS A 82 -7.90 1.96 -10.23
CA LYS A 82 -7.20 0.84 -9.61
C LYS A 82 -6.88 1.17 -8.18
N TRP A 83 -6.91 0.18 -7.31
CA TRP A 83 -6.37 0.33 -5.96
C TRP A 83 -5.33 -0.73 -5.67
N LYS A 84 -4.47 -0.41 -4.71
CA LYS A 84 -3.45 -1.29 -4.19
C LYS A 84 -3.34 -1.08 -2.69
N ARG A 85 -3.10 -2.18 -1.98
CA ARG A 85 -2.78 -2.18 -0.57
C ARG A 85 -1.29 -2.06 -0.32
N SER A 86 -0.92 -1.43 0.80
CA SER A 86 0.40 -1.39 1.44
C SER A 86 1.57 -1.14 0.47
N GLY A 87 2.22 0.00 0.61
CA GLY A 87 3.42 0.24 -0.17
C GLY A 87 4.08 1.57 0.06
N THR A 88 5.06 1.81 -0.78
CA THR A 88 5.83 3.05 -0.78
C THR A 88 5.83 3.61 -2.20
N GLU A 89 5.48 4.90 -2.33
CA GLU A 89 5.74 5.68 -3.54
C GLU A 89 6.89 6.65 -3.28
N SER A 90 7.75 6.85 -4.28
CA SER A 90 8.83 7.84 -4.21
C SER A 90 8.56 8.98 -5.17
N ALA A 91 8.60 10.22 -4.68
CA ALA A 91 8.53 11.40 -5.53
C ALA A 91 9.47 12.49 -5.01
N GLY A 92 10.35 12.99 -5.89
CA GLY A 92 11.28 14.07 -5.53
C GLY A 92 12.25 13.73 -4.38
N GLY A 93 12.64 12.46 -4.24
CA GLY A 93 13.51 12.01 -3.14
C GLY A 93 12.78 11.81 -1.79
N ILE A 94 11.46 11.99 -1.75
CA ILE A 94 10.62 11.74 -0.58
C ILE A 94 9.88 10.42 -0.79
N ASN A 95 9.88 9.58 0.24
CA ASN A 95 9.13 8.32 0.27
C ASN A 95 7.83 8.51 1.04
N PHE A 96 6.73 8.13 0.41
CA PHE A 96 5.39 8.15 0.97
C PHE A 96 4.95 6.72 1.22
N VAL A 97 4.86 6.34 2.49
CA VAL A 97 4.29 5.06 2.90
C VAL A 97 2.77 5.20 2.97
N TYR A 98 2.05 4.20 2.46
CA TYR A 98 0.59 4.18 2.42
C TYR A 98 0.05 2.79 2.74
N ASP A 99 -1.15 2.77 3.33
CA ASP A 99 -1.91 1.53 3.51
C ASP A 99 -2.79 1.26 2.29
N ILE A 100 -3.32 2.33 1.68
CA ILE A 100 -4.15 2.27 0.47
C ILE A 100 -3.68 3.30 -0.55
N LYS A 101 -3.47 2.84 -1.79
CA LYS A 101 -3.27 3.69 -2.97
C LYS A 101 -4.47 3.53 -3.89
N LEU A 102 -5.15 4.62 -4.20
CA LEU A 102 -6.18 4.69 -5.23
C LEU A 102 -5.64 5.49 -6.41
N SER A 103 -5.83 4.99 -7.63
CA SER A 103 -5.36 5.63 -8.87
C SER A 103 -6.44 5.64 -9.94
N TYR A 104 -6.61 6.77 -10.62
CA TYR A 104 -7.65 6.95 -11.65
C TYR A 104 -7.29 8.08 -12.61
N GLU A 105 -7.89 8.10 -13.79
CA GLU A 105 -7.75 9.20 -14.74
C GLU A 105 -8.72 10.34 -14.39
N HIS A 106 -8.21 11.58 -14.32
CA HIS A 106 -9.07 12.72 -14.04
C HIS A 106 -9.96 13.02 -15.23
N PRO A 107 -11.29 13.14 -15.04
CA PRO A 107 -12.22 13.29 -16.14
C PRO A 107 -11.91 14.53 -17.00
N GLY A 108 -11.93 14.37 -18.32
CA GLY A 108 -11.66 15.46 -19.25
C GLY A 108 -10.19 15.86 -19.34
N SER A 109 -9.28 15.09 -18.76
CA SER A 109 -7.83 15.25 -18.93
C SER A 109 -7.16 13.87 -19.09
N ASN A 110 -5.97 13.83 -19.67
CA ASN A 110 -5.13 12.63 -19.68
C ASN A 110 -4.18 12.59 -18.46
N SER A 111 -4.65 13.13 -17.33
CA SER A 111 -3.84 13.21 -16.11
C SER A 111 -4.29 12.16 -15.11
N SER A 112 -3.38 11.24 -14.79
CA SER A 112 -3.58 10.27 -13.71
C SER A 112 -3.53 10.99 -12.36
N ARG A 113 -4.44 10.60 -11.47
CA ARG A 113 -4.50 11.03 -10.07
C ARG A 113 -4.19 9.84 -9.19
N ILE A 114 -3.45 10.11 -8.12
CA ILE A 114 -3.11 9.15 -7.08
C ILE A 114 -3.54 9.73 -5.75
N LEU A 115 -4.29 8.95 -4.98
CA LEU A 115 -4.63 9.22 -3.59
C LEU A 115 -3.94 8.15 -2.74
N LEU A 116 -3.06 8.60 -1.86
CA LEU A 116 -2.40 7.77 -0.86
C LEU A 116 -3.08 8.02 0.48
N GLY A 117 -3.50 6.95 1.15
CA GLY A 117 -4.23 7.02 2.40
C GLY A 117 -3.74 6.02 3.44
N SER A 118 -3.94 6.38 4.70
CA SER A 118 -3.78 5.51 5.87
C SER A 118 -5.11 4.86 6.22
N LEU A 119 -5.08 3.60 6.62
CA LEU A 119 -6.24 2.78 6.96
C LEU A 119 -6.29 2.58 8.47
N GLU A 120 -7.34 3.09 9.09
CA GLU A 120 -7.55 3.02 10.53
C GLU A 120 -8.98 2.59 10.86
N GLU A 121 -9.20 2.10 12.07
CA GLU A 121 -10.54 1.89 12.61
C GLU A 121 -10.83 2.99 13.63
N ILE A 122 -11.80 3.85 13.33
CA ILE A 122 -12.17 5.00 14.15
C ILE A 122 -13.63 4.84 14.57
N ALA A 123 -13.88 4.77 15.88
CA ALA A 123 -15.23 4.57 16.44
C ALA A 123 -15.97 3.34 15.87
N GLY A 124 -15.24 2.23 15.66
CA GLY A 124 -15.79 0.98 15.15
C GLY A 124 -16.04 0.96 13.63
N LYS A 125 -15.51 1.95 12.90
CA LYS A 125 -15.64 2.04 11.44
C LYS A 125 -14.28 2.14 10.77
N LEU A 126 -14.10 1.34 9.72
CA LEU A 126 -12.93 1.45 8.87
C LEU A 126 -12.94 2.79 8.13
N THR A 127 -11.83 3.49 8.21
CA THR A 127 -11.63 4.83 7.67
C THR A 127 -10.32 4.87 6.90
N ILE A 128 -10.39 5.32 5.64
CA ILE A 128 -9.22 5.67 4.85
C ILE A 128 -9.05 7.19 4.91
N SER A 129 -7.93 7.65 5.48
CA SER A 129 -7.60 9.06 5.62
C SER A 129 -6.46 9.44 4.67
N SER A 130 -6.67 10.49 3.88
CA SER A 130 -5.63 11.09 3.03
C SER A 130 -5.62 12.60 3.22
N THR A 131 -4.63 13.28 2.62
CA THR A 131 -4.56 14.74 2.62
C THR A 131 -5.71 15.43 1.88
N LYS A 132 -6.46 14.68 1.03
CA LYS A 132 -7.53 15.23 0.18
C LYS A 132 -8.93 14.78 0.57
N ALA A 133 -9.06 13.59 1.15
CA ALA A 133 -10.35 13.02 1.50
C ALA A 133 -10.23 12.04 2.67
N THR A 134 -11.31 11.96 3.43
CA THR A 134 -11.54 10.90 4.41
C THR A 134 -12.72 10.08 3.93
N LEU A 135 -12.50 8.79 3.72
CA LEU A 135 -13.46 7.80 3.25
C LEU A 135 -13.81 6.86 4.40
N GLU A 136 -15.10 6.66 4.67
CA GLU A 136 -15.60 5.76 5.70
C GLU A 136 -16.30 4.57 5.03
N LYS A 137 -16.00 3.35 5.48
CA LYS A 137 -16.67 2.15 4.96
C LYS A 137 -18.13 2.11 5.41
N LEU A 138 -19.02 1.75 4.49
CA LEU A 138 -20.45 1.57 4.77
C LEU A 138 -20.77 0.22 5.40
#